data_AF-A0A9D0Z345-F1
#
_entry.id   AF-A0A9D0Z345-F1
#
_cell.length_a   1.000
_cell.length_b   1.000
_cell.length_c   1.000
_cell.angle_alpha   90.00
_cell.angle_beta   90.00
_cell.angle_gamma   90.00
#
_symmetry.space_group_name_H-M   'P 1'
#
loop_
_entity.id
_entity.type
_entity.pdbx_description
1 polymer ?
#
loop_
_entity_poly.entity_id
_entity_poly.type
_entity_poly.pdbx_seq_one_letter_code
_entity_poly.pdbx_strand_id
1 'polypeptide(L)'
;MARFGKMLIITAAALFLWGCSPQEAAQPPHVGVQILVQDEKNRPLRQYTQPEKLQKVLLKLRTLGYTGLPETDPEGLSGETLTLQVRLADGSDAVYQLRRGLYFHRDDRPWKKIDPERAAELESLLQNLPGDELPTAAVFPSLGRIIPDFSS
;
A
#
# COMPACT_ATOMS: atom_id res chain seq x y z
N MET A 1 -9.84 9.38 -79.93
CA MET A 1 -8.53 8.96 -79.39
C MET A 1 -8.36 9.60 -78.02
N ALA A 2 -7.77 8.86 -77.07
CA ALA A 2 -7.69 9.10 -75.62
C ALA A 2 -9.01 8.83 -74.87
N ARG A 3 -9.08 8.11 -73.74
CA ARG A 3 -8.14 7.24 -72.99
C ARG A 3 -8.93 6.66 -71.78
N PHE A 4 -8.59 5.46 -71.32
CA PHE A 4 -9.02 4.82 -70.04
C PHE A 4 -10.51 4.42 -69.91
N GLY A 5 -10.90 3.23 -69.46
CA GLY A 5 -10.19 2.08 -68.91
C GLY A 5 -11.21 1.22 -68.14
N LYS A 6 -11.44 0.00 -68.64
CA LYS A 6 -12.07 -1.20 -68.02
C LYS A 6 -12.53 -1.06 -66.56
N MET A 7 -13.83 -1.15 -66.28
CA MET A 7 -14.65 -2.38 -66.15
C MET A 7 -14.38 -3.17 -64.85
N LEU A 8 -15.35 -3.03 -63.93
CA LEU A 8 -15.93 -4.01 -62.99
C LEU A 8 -15.17 -5.34 -62.75
N ILE A 9 -15.02 -5.71 -61.46
CA ILE A 9 -15.72 -6.85 -60.82
C ILE A 9 -15.45 -6.85 -59.29
N ILE A 10 -16.52 -7.10 -58.55
CA ILE A 10 -16.67 -7.31 -57.11
C ILE A 10 -16.02 -8.65 -56.68
N THR A 11 -15.49 -8.79 -55.46
CA THR A 11 -15.75 -9.90 -54.49
C THR A 11 -14.72 -9.94 -53.32
N ALA A 12 -15.27 -9.85 -52.10
CA ALA A 12 -14.88 -10.38 -50.77
C ALA A 12 -13.43 -10.78 -50.42
N ALA A 13 -12.95 -10.34 -49.24
CA ALA A 13 -12.88 -11.17 -48.02
C ALA A 13 -12.10 -10.45 -46.91
N ALA A 14 -12.55 -10.68 -45.68
CA ALA A 14 -12.09 -10.13 -44.41
C ALA A 14 -10.57 -10.29 -44.16
N LEU A 15 -9.98 -9.33 -43.44
CA LEU A 15 -8.94 -9.61 -42.45
C LEU A 15 -9.04 -8.62 -41.29
N PHE A 16 -9.38 -9.18 -40.13
CA PHE A 16 -9.18 -8.65 -38.80
C PHE A 16 -7.75 -8.13 -38.62
N LEU A 17 -7.59 -6.85 -38.29
CA LEU A 17 -6.50 -6.34 -37.45
C LEU A 17 -7.13 -5.27 -36.56
N TRP A 18 -7.72 -5.64 -35.42
CA TRP A 18 -6.95 -5.93 -34.21
C TRP A 18 -6.05 -4.74 -33.84
N GLY A 19 -6.68 -3.59 -33.61
CA GLY A 19 -6.20 -2.59 -32.69
C GLY A 19 -7.00 -2.70 -31.40
N CYS A 20 -6.88 -3.85 -30.70
CA CYS A 20 -7.04 -3.84 -29.26
C CYS A 20 -6.04 -2.81 -28.75
N SER A 21 -6.45 -1.55 -28.56
CA SER A 21 -5.80 -0.77 -27.51
C SER A 21 -5.91 -1.67 -26.29
N PRO A 22 -4.81 -2.17 -25.69
CA PRO A 22 -4.92 -2.69 -24.36
C PRO A 22 -5.59 -1.56 -23.61
N GLN A 23 -6.83 -1.83 -23.20
CA GLN A 23 -7.57 -1.10 -22.20
C GLN A 23 -6.50 -0.71 -21.22
N GLU A 24 -6.09 0.57 -21.25
CA GLU A 24 -5.04 1.11 -20.41
C GLU A 24 -5.52 0.71 -19.05
N ALA A 25 -4.91 -0.35 -18.54
CA ALA A 25 -5.49 -1.12 -17.46
C ALA A 25 -5.49 -0.09 -16.36
N ALA A 26 -6.68 0.41 -16.03
CA ALA A 26 -6.87 1.37 -14.97
C ALA A 26 -6.03 0.82 -13.83
N GLN A 27 -4.87 1.45 -13.60
CA GLN A 27 -3.76 0.80 -12.90
C GLN A 27 -4.36 0.19 -11.64
N PRO A 28 -4.27 -1.14 -11.44
CA PRO A 28 -4.90 -1.76 -10.29
C PRO A 28 -4.42 -0.98 -9.07
N PRO A 29 -5.34 -0.50 -8.23
CA PRO A 29 -5.13 0.70 -7.43
C PRO A 29 -3.99 0.50 -6.46
N HIS A 30 -2.75 0.91 -6.80
CA HIS A 30 -1.49 0.71 -6.04
C HIS A 30 -1.67 -0.26 -4.87
N VAL A 31 -2.00 -1.52 -5.18
CA VAL A 31 -2.49 -2.44 -4.16
C VAL A 31 -1.25 -2.87 -3.41
N GLY A 32 -1.17 -2.53 -2.11
CA GLY A 32 -0.04 -2.94 -1.29
C GLY A 32 0.20 -4.43 -1.46
N VAL A 33 1.44 -4.83 -1.69
CA VAL A 33 1.85 -6.22 -1.92
C VAL A 33 2.28 -6.89 -0.62
N GLN A 34 2.61 -6.10 0.39
CA GLN A 34 2.97 -6.58 1.72
C GLN A 34 2.67 -5.50 2.77
N ILE A 35 2.21 -5.92 3.94
CA ILE A 35 2.10 -5.06 5.13
C ILE A 35 2.79 -5.77 6.29
N LEU A 36 3.72 -5.07 6.96
CA LEU A 36 4.31 -5.50 8.21
C LEU A 36 3.81 -4.63 9.35
N VAL A 37 3.32 -5.26 10.40
CA VAL A 37 2.94 -4.61 11.65
C VAL A 37 4.03 -4.84 12.67
N GLN A 38 4.51 -3.77 13.28
CA GLN A 38 5.57 -3.77 14.29
C GLN A 38 5.13 -3.03 15.53
N ASP A 39 5.72 -3.38 16.67
CA ASP A 39 5.60 -2.63 17.90
C ASP A 39 6.57 -1.43 17.97
N GLU A 40 6.54 -0.71 19.08
CA GLU A 40 7.41 0.46 19.36
C GLU A 40 8.91 0.11 19.38
N LYS A 41 9.26 -1.16 19.58
CA LYS A 41 10.64 -1.67 19.57
C LYS A 41 11.04 -2.19 18.19
N ASN A 42 10.23 -1.92 17.16
CA ASN A 42 10.37 -2.42 15.79
C ASN A 42 10.31 -3.95 15.69
N ARG A 43 9.76 -4.65 16.70
CA ARG A 43 9.62 -6.11 16.65
C ARG A 43 8.44 -6.45 15.74
N PRO A 44 8.62 -7.36 14.77
CA PRO A 44 7.54 -7.77 13.88
C PRO A 44 6.46 -8.51 14.69
N LEU A 45 5.25 -7.99 14.67
CA LEU A 45 4.08 -8.59 15.29
C LEU A 45 3.32 -9.47 14.30
N ARG A 46 3.10 -8.95 13.08
CA ARG A 46 2.31 -9.62 12.03
C ARG A 46 2.78 -9.20 10.65
N GLN A 47 2.63 -10.10 9.68
CA GLN A 47 2.81 -9.79 8.27
C GLN A 47 1.53 -10.15 7.51
N TYR A 48 1.21 -9.37 6.49
CA TYR A 48 0.14 -9.67 5.54
C TYR A 48 0.70 -9.65 4.13
N THR A 49 0.52 -10.73 3.38
CA THR A 49 0.85 -10.86 1.95
C THR A 49 -0.34 -11.38 1.14
N GLN A 50 -1.36 -11.92 1.81
CA GLN A 50 -2.58 -12.38 1.14
C GLN A 50 -3.42 -11.17 0.67
N PRO A 51 -3.85 -11.11 -0.60
CA PRO A 51 -4.57 -9.97 -1.18
C PRO A 51 -5.80 -9.52 -0.38
N GLU A 52 -6.58 -10.48 0.12
CA GLU A 52 -7.77 -10.25 0.94
C GLU A 52 -7.46 -9.59 2.30
N LYS A 53 -6.34 -9.95 2.93
CA LYS A 53 -5.89 -9.38 4.21
C LYS A 53 -5.33 -7.98 3.99
N LEU A 54 -4.50 -7.84 2.95
CA LEU A 54 -3.95 -6.57 2.48
C LEU A 54 -5.07 -5.56 2.22
N GLN A 55 -6.08 -5.95 1.44
CA GLN A 55 -7.21 -5.07 1.13
C GLN A 55 -7.98 -4.64 2.37
N LYS A 56 -8.23 -5.54 3.33
CA LYS A 56 -8.92 -5.20 4.59
C LYS A 56 -8.16 -4.15 5.40
N VAL A 57 -6.85 -4.34 5.57
CA VAL A 57 -6.01 -3.40 6.34
C VAL A 57 -5.90 -2.06 5.60
N LEU A 58 -5.61 -2.06 4.30
CA LEU A 58 -5.50 -0.82 3.50
C LEU A 58 -6.82 -0.05 3.46
N LEU A 59 -7.95 -0.73 3.32
CA LEU A 59 -9.27 -0.08 3.36
C LEU A 59 -9.51 0.56 4.74
N LYS A 60 -9.12 -0.12 5.82
CA LYS A 60 -9.26 0.45 7.16
C LYS A 60 -8.37 1.68 7.34
N LEU A 61 -7.11 1.64 6.89
CA LEU A 61 -6.20 2.80 6.92
C LEU A 61 -6.76 4.00 6.13
N ARG A 62 -7.39 3.75 4.98
CA ARG A 62 -8.01 4.81 4.15
C ARG A 62 -9.27 5.42 4.77
N THR A 63 -9.95 4.68 5.64
CA THR A 63 -11.19 5.10 6.30
C THR A 63 -10.96 5.60 7.72
N LEU A 64 -9.70 5.79 8.12
CA LEU A 64 -9.36 6.51 9.35
C LEU A 64 -9.86 7.96 9.21
N GLY A 65 -10.98 8.23 9.88
CA GLY A 65 -11.55 9.57 9.96
C GLY A 65 -10.66 10.44 10.86
N TYR A 66 -10.34 11.65 10.39
CA TYR A 66 -9.55 12.62 11.14
C TYR A 66 -10.48 13.60 11.84
N THR A 67 -10.26 13.85 13.12
CA THR A 67 -11.15 14.66 13.99
C THR A 67 -10.50 15.95 14.47
N GLY A 68 -9.23 16.20 14.12
CA GLY A 68 -8.47 17.35 14.59
C GLY A 68 -7.62 18.02 13.51
N LEU A 69 -7.00 19.13 13.90
CA LEU A 69 -5.98 19.78 13.09
C LEU A 69 -4.71 18.92 13.06
N PRO A 70 -3.86 19.05 12.03
CA PRO A 70 -2.55 18.42 12.01
C PRO A 70 -1.67 18.95 13.16
N GLU A 71 -0.93 18.05 13.80
CA GLU A 71 -0.03 18.30 14.92
C GLU A 71 1.40 17.92 14.52
N THR A 72 2.41 18.63 15.02
CA THR A 72 3.81 18.44 14.60
C THR A 72 4.40 17.13 15.11
N ASP A 73 4.27 16.85 16.41
CA ASP A 73 4.50 15.52 17.01
C ASP A 73 3.82 15.53 18.39
N PRO A 74 2.99 14.53 18.75
CA PRO A 74 2.59 14.31 20.13
C PRO A 74 3.75 13.77 20.99
N GLU A 75 4.94 14.38 20.86
CA GLU A 75 6.17 14.14 21.61
C GLU A 75 5.93 14.54 23.07
N GLY A 76 5.69 13.56 23.92
CA GLY A 76 5.25 13.75 25.32
C GLY A 76 4.09 12.84 25.71
N LEU A 77 3.42 12.23 24.72
CA LEU A 77 2.49 11.15 24.97
C LEU A 77 3.23 9.81 25.00
N SER A 78 3.69 9.42 26.19
CA SER A 78 4.16 8.05 26.44
C SER A 78 3.03 7.06 26.13
N GLY A 79 3.30 6.05 25.30
CA GLY A 79 2.34 4.99 25.03
C GLY A 79 2.72 4.11 23.86
N GLU A 80 1.97 3.01 23.73
CA GLU A 80 2.19 1.99 22.70
C GLU A 80 2.09 2.63 21.30
N THR A 81 3.12 2.37 20.50
CA THR A 81 3.18 2.77 19.09
C THR A 81 3.16 1.52 18.23
N LEU A 82 2.23 1.49 17.27
CA LEU A 82 2.18 0.47 16.24
C LEU A 82 2.65 1.08 14.92
N THR A 83 3.61 0.44 14.28
CA THR A 83 4.12 0.84 12.97
C THR A 83 3.67 -0.15 11.92
N LEU A 84 3.02 0.32 10.86
CA LEU A 84 2.64 -0.47 9.70
C LEU A 84 3.49 -0.04 8.50
N GLN A 85 4.41 -0.90 8.08
CA GLN A 85 5.17 -0.69 6.83
C GLN A 85 4.42 -1.37 5.69
N VAL A 86 4.04 -0.59 4.68
CA VAL A 86 3.27 -1.04 3.52
C VAL A 86 4.16 -0.95 2.29
N ARG A 87 4.50 -2.09 1.70
CA ARG A 87 5.17 -2.11 0.39
C ARG A 87 4.13 -2.08 -0.71
N LEU A 88 4.24 -1.11 -1.60
CA LEU A 88 3.34 -0.91 -2.73
C LEU A 88 3.82 -1.70 -3.96
N ALA A 89 2.90 -1.93 -4.91
CA ALA A 89 3.18 -2.69 -6.12
C ALA A 89 4.22 -2.02 -7.04
N ASP A 90 4.42 -0.70 -6.91
CA ASP A 90 5.46 0.05 -7.62
C ASP A 90 6.84 -0.07 -6.95
N GLY A 91 6.95 -0.84 -5.87
CA GLY A 91 8.19 -1.03 -5.10
C GLY A 91 8.48 0.07 -4.09
N SER A 92 7.64 1.10 -4.00
CA SER A 92 7.76 2.12 -2.95
C SER A 92 7.21 1.61 -1.62
N ASP A 93 7.66 2.22 -0.52
CA ASP A 93 7.20 1.91 0.82
C ASP A 93 6.44 3.10 1.40
N ALA A 94 5.37 2.82 2.13
CA ALA A 94 4.63 3.79 2.92
C ALA A 94 4.63 3.33 4.38
N VAL A 95 5.02 4.20 5.30
CA VAL A 95 5.06 3.91 6.73
C VAL A 95 3.90 4.60 7.41
N TYR A 96 3.08 3.85 8.12
CA TYR A 96 2.00 4.40 8.93
C TYR A 96 2.32 4.16 10.40
N GLN A 97 2.19 5.15 11.26
CA GLN A 97 2.35 4.95 12.69
C GLN A 97 1.09 5.39 13.43
N LEU A 98 0.67 4.54 14.35
CA LEU A 98 -0.46 4.73 15.24
C LEU A 98 0.08 4.83 16.67
N ARG A 99 -0.17 5.95 17.34
CA ARG A 99 0.25 6.18 18.73
C ARG A 99 -0.98 6.26 19.63
N ARG A 100 -0.97 5.46 20.71
CA ARG A 100 -2.05 5.38 21.73
C ARG A 100 -3.46 5.12 21.16
N GLY A 101 -3.58 4.56 19.96
CA GLY A 101 -4.87 4.41 19.29
C GLY A 101 -5.60 5.75 19.05
N LEU A 102 -4.88 6.88 18.93
CA LEU A 102 -5.52 8.20 18.80
C LEU A 102 -4.83 9.14 17.81
N TYR A 103 -3.54 8.93 17.58
CA TYR A 103 -2.76 9.75 16.66
C TYR A 103 -2.24 8.87 15.54
N PHE A 104 -2.42 9.34 14.31
CA PHE A 104 -2.02 8.65 13.10
C PHE A 104 -1.21 9.57 12.22
N HIS A 105 -0.11 9.06 11.68
CA HIS A 105 0.60 9.73 10.61
C HIS A 105 1.07 8.73 9.56
N ARG A 106 1.40 9.26 8.40
CA ARG A 106 1.88 8.52 7.24
C ARG A 106 3.16 9.18 6.74
N ASP A 107 4.24 8.43 6.64
CA ASP A 107 5.56 8.89 6.23
C ASP A 107 5.96 10.12 7.08
N ASP A 108 6.58 11.13 6.47
CA ASP A 108 6.98 12.39 7.12
C ASP A 108 5.84 13.43 7.22
N ARG A 109 4.57 13.02 7.12
CA ARG A 109 3.43 13.95 7.26
C ARG A 109 3.18 14.27 8.74
N PRO A 110 2.65 15.47 9.04
CA PRO A 110 2.23 15.82 10.40
C PRO A 110 1.25 14.79 10.96
N TRP A 111 1.34 14.58 12.26
CA TRP A 111 0.41 13.75 13.00
C TRP A 111 -1.00 14.29 12.92
N LYS A 112 -1.97 13.39 12.92
CA LYS A 112 -3.38 13.75 12.95
C LYS A 112 -4.09 12.96 14.02
N LYS A 113 -4.92 13.65 14.79
CA LYS A 113 -5.87 13.00 15.67
C LYS A 113 -6.94 12.29 14.84
N ILE A 114 -7.12 11.02 15.12
CA ILE A 114 -8.16 10.19 14.52
C ILE A 114 -9.32 10.00 15.48
N ASP A 115 -10.46 9.63 14.92
CA ASP A 115 -11.61 9.24 15.72
C ASP A 115 -11.28 7.98 16.58
N PRO A 116 -11.55 8.02 17.90
CA PRO A 116 -11.20 6.92 18.80
C PRO A 116 -11.93 5.61 18.47
N GLU A 117 -13.17 5.67 17.98
CA GLU A 117 -13.90 4.47 17.57
C GLU A 117 -13.23 3.85 16.33
N ARG A 118 -12.86 4.69 15.35
CA ARG A 118 -12.15 4.23 14.15
C ARG A 118 -10.79 3.63 14.45
N ALA A 119 -10.08 4.19 15.44
CA ALA A 119 -8.80 3.67 15.89
C ALA A 119 -8.95 2.31 16.58
N ALA A 120 -9.91 2.18 17.50
CA ALA A 120 -10.20 0.92 18.17
C ALA A 120 -10.63 -0.17 17.17
N GLU A 121 -11.40 0.19 16.14
CA GLU A 121 -11.73 -0.74 15.06
C GLU A 121 -10.50 -1.20 14.27
N LEU A 122 -9.50 -0.34 14.05
CA LEU A 122 -8.24 -0.72 13.39
C LEU A 122 -7.43 -1.67 14.29
N GLU A 123 -7.28 -1.34 15.58
CA GLU A 123 -6.57 -2.21 16.53
C GLU A 123 -7.25 -3.57 16.65
N SER A 124 -8.58 -3.59 16.77
CA SER A 124 -9.39 -4.81 16.79
C SER A 124 -9.23 -5.61 15.50
N LEU A 125 -9.22 -4.95 14.33
CA LEU A 125 -8.94 -5.62 13.06
C LEU A 125 -7.55 -6.27 13.09
N LEU A 126 -6.52 -5.56 13.51
CA LEU A 126 -5.14 -6.08 13.54
C LEU A 126 -4.98 -7.23 14.55
N GLN A 127 -5.66 -7.18 15.70
CA GLN A 127 -5.65 -8.24 16.70
C GLN A 127 -6.37 -9.51 16.20
N ASN A 128 -7.51 -9.35 15.54
CA ASN A 128 -8.36 -10.46 15.09
C ASN A 128 -7.98 -11.00 13.70
N LEU A 129 -7.29 -10.23 12.86
CA LEU A 129 -6.86 -10.66 11.53
C LEU A 129 -5.56 -11.47 11.66
N PRO A 130 -5.59 -12.81 11.47
CA PRO A 130 -4.40 -13.63 11.65
C PRO A 130 -3.31 -13.20 10.67
N GLY A 131 -2.12 -12.94 11.21
CA GLY A 131 -0.92 -12.71 10.41
C GLY A 131 -0.59 -13.95 9.58
N ASP A 132 0.04 -13.72 8.44
CA ASP A 132 0.77 -14.77 7.73
C ASP A 132 2.02 -15.17 8.54
N GLU A 133 2.67 -16.27 8.16
CA GLU A 133 3.91 -16.68 8.80
C GLU A 133 4.92 -15.53 8.75
N LEU A 134 5.36 -15.09 9.93
CA LEU A 134 6.44 -14.11 10.02
C LEU A 134 7.69 -14.76 9.42
N PRO A 135 8.43 -14.03 8.56
CA PRO A 135 9.65 -14.58 8.03
C PRO A 135 10.59 -14.84 9.21
N THR A 136 11.04 -16.09 9.35
CA THR A 136 11.89 -16.55 10.47
C THR A 136 13.19 -15.76 10.57
N ALA A 137 13.60 -15.11 9.48
CA ALA A 137 14.53 -14.00 9.46
C ALA A 137 13.74 -12.74 9.11
N ALA A 138 13.79 -11.71 9.95
CA ALA A 138 13.27 -10.38 9.64
C ALA A 138 14.04 -9.77 8.45
N VAL A 139 13.77 -10.24 7.23
CA VAL A 139 14.29 -9.67 6.00
C VAL A 139 13.22 -8.74 5.47
N PHE A 140 13.07 -7.61 6.15
CA PHE A 140 12.86 -6.37 5.41
C PHE A 140 14.25 -6.05 4.89
N PRO A 141 14.56 -6.22 3.58
CA PRO A 141 15.77 -5.64 3.06
C PRO A 141 15.61 -4.14 3.30
N SER A 142 16.26 -3.66 4.35
CA SER A 142 16.42 -2.24 4.61
C SER A 142 16.95 -1.68 3.31
N LEU A 143 16.18 -0.82 2.64
CA LEU A 143 16.72 0.00 1.57
C LEU A 143 17.86 0.80 2.20
N GLY A 144 19.08 0.35 1.93
CA GLY A 144 20.37 0.97 2.22
C GLY A 144 20.43 1.90 3.44
N ARG A 145 20.62 1.34 4.64
CA ARG A 145 21.54 1.97 5.60
C ARG A 145 22.79 1.13 5.63
N ILE A 146 23.78 1.60 4.87
CA ILE A 146 25.18 1.26 5.06
C ILE A 146 25.51 1.72 6.49
N ILE A 147 25.45 0.81 7.46
CA ILE A 147 26.09 1.02 8.75
C ILE A 147 27.51 0.50 8.57
N PRO A 148 28.56 1.35 8.64
CA PRO A 148 29.92 0.84 8.66
C PRO A 148 30.11 0.00 9.93
N ASP A 149 30.50 -1.25 9.71
CA ASP A 149 30.99 -2.18 10.73
C ASP A 149 32.17 -1.52 11.46
N PHE A 150 31.98 -1.17 12.73
CA PHE A 150 33.10 -0.92 13.62
C PHE A 150 33.40 -2.23 14.35
N SER A 151 34.25 -3.04 13.72
CA SER A 151 35.04 -4.07 14.37
C SER A 151 35.90 -3.45 15.49
N SER A 152 35.91 -4.09 16.66
CA SER A 152 37.02 -3.99 17.61
C SER A 152 37.20 -5.28 18.39
#